data_AF-A0A7K6FXH9-F1
#
_entry.id   AF-A0A7K6FXH9-F1
#
_cell.length_a   1.000
_cell.length_b   1.000
_cell.length_c   1.000
_cell.angle_alpha   90.00
_cell.angle_beta   90.00
_cell.angle_gamma   90.00
#
_symmetry.space_group_name_H-M   'P 1'
#
loop_
_entity.id
_entity.type
_entity.pdbx_description
1 polymer ?
#
loop_
_entity_poly.entity_id
_entity_poly.type
_entity_poly.pdbx_seq_one_letter_code
_entity_poly.pdbx_strand_id
1 'polypeptide(L)'
;AQLSCLARLLSAKNLTADFGSFPPDLLLFFHPSEVRAGTCREFYARASRGNLDLLPRGSSRRTRLLRGALTCLGVRGSRLEPQQLGSLGALVCDLEPGTIPASGPAVLDSLKLCPALTGAQRDALNALLLTGDTAYGDPSSWDLRTLQDLGPLVLALNQTTLSLVAEAVREDFRRSIAAAYSSQGHSQREKSLILLRAFAAASAVSHPRLKRSADGCPSEPITASSVADSVLYLTPEQLDQCLSSDVLIENLEAVLEQPITTNSAKILKKKVDQLFPSGIPEEQLKRLGLLSRLYSEQEISQWLVTSSDTLSALLSPSGGRWRDSQVQQLLSRYLALGGSLTGPLLQEIGGERLCNLQEEQIQQIPAEALGTAGQLNISGCSQCKKEQLYRKAREAFAGLASTPGRYYCRIQPYLGGAPAEDLKHLANAGVAINMDLDTFLALNPEELQKLSVTDVKNLLGENLPELKEAENE
;
A
#
# COMPACT_ATOMS: atom_id res chain seq x y z
N ALA A 1 12.82 -3.77 6.91
CA ALA A 1 14.21 -4.19 7.19
C ALA A 1 15.12 -3.02 7.58
N GLN A 2 15.24 -1.94 6.79
CA GLN A 2 16.22 -0.86 7.08
C GLN A 2 16.03 -0.15 8.43
N LEU A 3 14.80 0.18 8.84
CA LEU A 3 14.55 0.76 10.17
C LEU A 3 14.85 -0.22 11.30
N SER A 4 14.55 -1.51 11.10
CA SER A 4 14.94 -2.57 12.04
C SER A 4 16.46 -2.69 12.15
N CYS A 5 17.19 -2.59 11.02
CA CYS A 5 18.65 -2.59 11.00
C CYS A 5 19.24 -1.33 11.65
N LEU A 6 18.63 -0.16 11.43
CA LEU A 6 19.06 1.08 12.06
C LEU A 6 18.82 1.04 13.57
N ALA A 7 17.66 0.56 14.02
CA ALA A 7 17.35 0.35 15.43
C ALA A 7 18.40 -0.57 16.05
N ARG A 8 18.72 -1.69 15.41
CA ARG A 8 19.79 -2.61 15.82
C ARG A 8 21.15 -1.93 15.94
N LEU A 9 21.57 -1.15 14.94
CA LEU A 9 22.84 -0.43 14.97
C LEU A 9 22.92 0.61 16.10
N LEU A 10 21.78 1.21 16.47
CA LEU A 10 21.69 2.18 17.55
C LEU A 10 21.64 1.52 18.93
N SER A 11 20.91 0.42 19.07
CA SER A 11 20.85 -0.38 20.29
C SER A 11 22.22 -0.99 20.62
N ALA A 12 22.94 -1.51 19.62
CA ALA A 12 24.31 -2.01 19.79
C ALA A 12 25.32 -0.95 20.28
N LYS A 13 24.99 0.34 20.12
CA LYS A 13 25.80 1.47 20.63
C LYS A 13 25.29 2.03 21.96
N ASN A 14 24.32 1.38 22.61
CA ASN A 14 23.66 1.84 23.84
C ASN A 14 23.03 3.24 23.73
N LEU A 15 22.60 3.64 22.53
CA LEU A 15 22.02 4.97 22.30
C LEU A 15 20.52 5.04 22.62
N THR A 16 19.93 4.01 23.25
CA THR A 16 18.48 3.91 23.53
C THR A 16 18.00 4.90 24.60
N ALA A 17 18.91 5.48 25.38
CA ALA A 17 18.58 6.45 26.43
C ALA A 17 18.15 7.83 25.89
N ASP A 18 18.43 8.15 24.62
CA ASP A 18 18.05 9.42 23.96
C ASP A 18 17.00 9.21 22.86
N PHE A 19 15.99 8.38 23.11
CA PHE A 19 14.91 8.14 22.14
C PHE A 19 14.15 9.42 21.72
N GLY A 20 14.30 10.50 22.51
CA GLY A 20 13.74 11.82 22.23
C GLY A 20 14.29 12.48 20.96
N SER A 21 15.44 12.06 20.44
CA SER A 21 15.98 12.53 19.15
C SER A 21 15.59 11.64 17.96
N PHE A 22 15.04 10.44 18.22
CA PHE A 22 14.77 9.45 17.18
C PHE A 22 13.46 9.67 16.42
N PRO A 23 13.41 9.36 15.11
CA PRO A 23 12.16 9.37 14.35
C PRO A 23 11.11 8.40 14.95
N PRO A 24 9.82 8.77 15.01
CA PRO A 24 8.75 7.90 15.51
C PRO A 24 8.72 6.50 14.90
N ASP A 25 8.90 6.39 13.58
CA ASP A 25 8.89 5.12 12.84
C ASP A 25 9.97 4.14 13.34
N LEU A 26 11.11 4.68 13.76
CA LEU A 26 12.22 3.88 14.26
C LEU A 26 11.87 3.25 15.62
N LEU A 27 11.13 3.97 16.48
CA LEU A 27 10.75 3.51 17.81
C LEU A 27 9.79 2.32 17.78
N LEU A 28 9.06 2.13 16.66
CA LEU A 28 8.21 0.95 16.44
C LEU A 28 9.01 -0.37 16.42
N PHE A 29 10.34 -0.31 16.23
CA PHE A 29 11.21 -1.47 16.11
C PHE A 29 12.04 -1.77 17.37
N PHE A 30 11.92 -0.95 18.43
CA PHE A 30 12.63 -1.16 19.69
C PHE A 30 11.96 -2.26 20.53
N HIS A 31 12.76 -3.00 21.29
CA HIS A 31 12.23 -4.06 22.15
C HIS A 31 11.59 -3.48 23.42
N PRO A 32 10.45 -4.00 23.92
CA PRO A 32 9.80 -3.48 25.13
C PRO A 32 10.68 -3.49 26.39
N SER A 33 11.66 -4.41 26.48
CA SER A 33 12.64 -4.46 27.59
C SER A 33 13.57 -3.24 27.62
N GLU A 34 13.69 -2.51 26.51
CA GLU A 34 14.49 -1.29 26.41
C GLU A 34 13.74 -0.06 26.95
N VAL A 35 12.42 -0.18 27.16
CA VAL A 35 11.58 0.92 27.63
C VAL A 35 11.59 0.97 29.17
N ARG A 36 12.26 1.98 29.72
CA ARG A 36 12.28 2.20 31.18
C ARG A 36 10.91 2.63 31.68
N ALA A 37 10.50 2.11 32.85
CA ALA A 37 9.20 2.43 33.46
C ALA A 37 8.96 3.94 33.65
N GLY A 38 10.01 4.69 34.03
CA GLY A 38 9.92 6.14 34.23
C GLY A 38 9.69 6.97 32.95
N THR A 39 10.04 6.43 31.78
CA THR A 39 9.93 7.13 30.48
C THR A 39 8.95 6.47 29.53
N CYS A 40 8.19 5.46 29.98
CA CYS A 40 7.34 4.67 29.11
C CYS A 40 6.26 5.50 28.41
N ARG A 41 5.71 6.52 29.11
CA ARG A 41 4.62 7.35 28.57
C ARG A 41 5.10 8.18 27.38
N GLU A 42 6.25 8.81 27.55
CA GLU A 42 6.90 9.61 26.49
C GLU A 42 7.32 8.73 25.31
N PHE A 43 7.86 7.55 25.60
CA PHE A 43 8.23 6.58 24.57
C PHE A 43 7.04 6.18 23.71
N TYR A 44 5.95 5.68 24.30
CA TYR A 44 4.78 5.22 23.55
C TYR A 44 4.01 6.37 22.88
N ALA A 45 3.94 7.56 23.51
CA ALA A 45 3.35 8.74 22.89
C ALA A 45 4.13 9.22 21.65
N ARG A 46 5.43 8.93 21.58
CA ARG A 46 6.26 9.21 20.41
C ARG A 46 6.19 8.09 19.39
N ALA A 47 6.35 6.84 19.81
CA ALA A 47 6.30 5.67 18.94
C ALA A 47 4.95 5.57 18.21
N SER A 48 3.85 5.88 18.88
CA SER A 48 2.50 5.89 18.29
C SER A 48 2.28 6.94 17.21
N ARG A 49 3.20 7.90 17.03
CA ARG A 49 3.17 8.85 15.89
C ARG A 49 3.82 8.26 14.64
N GLY A 50 4.45 7.09 14.76
CA GLY A 50 5.05 6.40 13.64
C GLY A 50 4.02 5.73 12.75
N ASN A 51 4.42 5.42 11.52
CA ASN A 51 3.59 4.73 10.56
C ASN A 51 3.46 3.24 10.92
N LEU A 52 2.33 2.86 11.53
CA LEU A 52 2.06 1.46 11.91
C LEU A 52 1.96 0.49 10.73
N ASP A 53 1.75 0.97 9.49
CA ASP A 53 1.73 0.10 8.31
C ASP A 53 3.12 -0.48 7.99
N LEU A 54 4.18 0.02 8.64
CA LEU A 54 5.51 -0.60 8.65
C LEU A 54 5.54 -1.95 9.38
N LEU A 55 4.53 -2.22 10.20
CA LEU A 55 4.36 -3.48 10.92
C LEU A 55 3.11 -4.20 10.38
N PRO A 56 3.20 -5.51 10.06
CA PRO A 56 2.03 -6.27 9.62
C PRO A 56 0.89 -6.18 10.64
N ARG A 57 -0.34 -5.91 10.17
CA ARG A 57 -1.54 -5.87 11.02
C ARG A 57 -1.70 -7.21 11.74
N GLY A 58 -1.97 -7.15 13.04
CA GLY A 58 -2.09 -8.35 13.89
C GLY A 58 -0.76 -9.02 14.27
N SER A 59 0.39 -8.51 13.81
CA SER A 59 1.70 -9.05 14.23
C SER A 59 1.88 -8.99 15.73
N SER A 60 2.62 -9.96 16.28
CA SER A 60 2.97 -10.00 17.70
C SER A 60 3.62 -8.70 18.17
N ARG A 61 4.41 -8.04 17.31
CA ARG A 61 5.02 -6.73 17.57
C ARG A 61 4.00 -5.60 17.73
N ARG A 62 3.01 -5.46 16.84
CA ARG A 62 1.93 -4.45 16.99
C ARG A 62 1.12 -4.70 18.25
N THR A 63 0.77 -5.97 18.50
CA THR A 63 0.03 -6.38 19.70
C THR A 63 0.80 -6.02 20.98
N ARG A 64 2.13 -6.26 21.01
CA ARG A 64 2.98 -5.86 22.13
C ARG A 64 3.07 -4.35 22.31
N LEU A 65 3.19 -3.58 21.23
CA LEU A 65 3.22 -2.11 21.29
C LEU A 65 1.92 -1.55 21.90
N LEU A 66 0.76 -2.01 21.43
CA LEU A 66 -0.53 -1.59 21.98
C LEU A 66 -0.66 -2.00 23.46
N ARG A 67 -0.36 -3.26 23.80
CA ARG A 67 -0.44 -3.76 25.18
C ARG A 67 0.50 -2.99 26.12
N GLY A 68 1.72 -2.73 25.67
CA GLY A 68 2.71 -1.95 26.42
C GLY A 68 2.26 -0.52 26.66
N ALA A 69 1.70 0.14 25.64
CA ALA A 69 1.14 1.48 25.75
C ALA A 69 -0.04 1.54 26.73
N LEU A 70 -1.01 0.62 26.61
CA LEU A 70 -2.17 0.54 27.52
C LEU A 70 -1.74 0.30 28.98
N THR A 71 -0.78 -0.59 29.20
CA THR A 71 -0.21 -0.88 30.53
C THR A 71 0.46 0.36 31.11
N CYS A 72 1.28 1.06 30.33
CA CYS A 72 1.97 2.28 30.75
C CYS A 72 1.00 3.43 31.07
N LEU A 73 -0.10 3.53 30.33
CA LEU A 73 -1.17 4.51 30.57
C LEU A 73 -2.06 4.15 31.77
N GLY A 74 -1.94 2.93 32.32
CA GLY A 74 -2.71 2.46 33.47
C GLY A 74 -4.16 2.13 33.13
N VAL A 75 -4.44 1.73 31.89
CA VAL A 75 -5.79 1.35 31.44
C VAL A 75 -6.18 0.01 32.08
N ARG A 76 -7.33 -0.03 32.77
CA ARG A 76 -7.83 -1.20 33.53
C ARG A 76 -9.19 -1.73 33.04
N GLY A 77 -9.54 -1.48 31.78
CA GLY A 77 -10.80 -1.92 31.17
C GLY A 77 -10.88 -1.56 29.68
N SER A 78 -12.06 -1.67 29.09
CA SER A 78 -12.33 -1.37 27.67
C SER A 78 -12.69 0.09 27.40
N ARG A 79 -12.81 0.93 28.42
CA ARG A 79 -13.08 2.37 28.29
C ARG A 79 -11.79 3.16 28.36
N LEU A 80 -11.55 4.00 27.36
CA LEU A 80 -10.41 4.91 27.29
C LEU A 80 -10.87 6.35 27.52
N GLU A 81 -10.16 7.06 28.39
CA GLU A 81 -10.36 8.49 28.63
C GLU A 81 -9.75 9.33 27.49
N PRO A 82 -10.25 10.56 27.22
CA PRO A 82 -9.73 11.41 26.13
C PRO A 82 -8.21 11.62 26.16
N GLN A 83 -7.62 11.78 27.34
CA GLN A 83 -6.17 11.96 27.50
C GLN A 83 -5.39 10.68 27.16
N GLN A 84 -5.97 9.50 27.43
CA GLN A 84 -5.38 8.20 27.08
C GLN A 84 -5.46 7.98 25.57
N LEU A 85 -6.60 8.30 24.94
CA LEU A 85 -6.79 8.25 23.49
C LEU A 85 -5.78 9.13 22.74
N GLY A 86 -5.58 10.37 23.19
CA GLY A 86 -4.57 11.27 22.62
C GLY A 86 -3.14 10.75 22.74
N SER A 87 -2.83 9.98 23.79
CA SER A 87 -1.51 9.41 24.03
C SER A 87 -1.25 8.12 23.23
N LEU A 88 -2.31 7.42 22.83
CA LEU A 88 -2.23 6.19 22.03
C LEU A 88 -1.92 6.46 20.56
N GLY A 89 -2.11 7.67 20.05
CA GLY A 89 -1.78 8.04 18.67
C GLY A 89 -2.35 7.04 17.66
N ALA A 90 -1.54 6.58 16.69
CA ALA A 90 -1.97 5.61 15.69
C ALA A 90 -2.28 4.21 16.27
N LEU A 91 -1.86 3.88 17.50
CA LEU A 91 -2.18 2.57 18.11
C LEU A 91 -3.69 2.39 18.33
N VAL A 92 -4.47 3.49 18.31
CA VAL A 92 -5.95 3.42 18.35
C VAL A 92 -6.54 2.62 17.19
N CYS A 93 -5.80 2.45 16.10
CA CYS A 93 -6.24 1.70 14.91
C CYS A 93 -6.27 0.20 15.12
N ASP A 94 -5.59 -0.29 16.16
CA ASP A 94 -5.58 -1.70 16.56
C ASP A 94 -6.48 -1.96 17.78
N LEU A 95 -7.31 -1.00 18.20
CA LEU A 95 -8.29 -1.21 19.28
C LEU A 95 -9.34 -2.24 18.88
N GLU A 96 -9.72 -3.06 19.85
CA GLU A 96 -10.85 -3.97 19.71
C GLU A 96 -12.15 -3.21 19.40
N PRO A 97 -13.03 -3.75 18.53
CA PRO A 97 -14.24 -3.05 18.11
C PRO A 97 -15.15 -2.60 19.26
N GLY A 98 -15.24 -3.37 20.35
CA GLY A 98 -16.05 -3.05 21.52
C GLY A 98 -15.54 -1.86 22.35
N THR A 99 -14.25 -1.54 22.25
CA THR A 99 -13.61 -0.40 22.95
C THR A 99 -14.06 0.94 22.37
N ILE A 100 -14.39 0.98 21.07
CA ILE A 100 -14.84 2.21 20.37
C ILE A 100 -16.11 2.78 21.02
N PRO A 101 -17.25 2.08 21.06
CA PRO A 101 -18.47 2.61 21.68
C PRO A 101 -18.31 2.78 23.20
N ALA A 102 -17.53 1.91 23.87
CA ALA A 102 -17.28 2.01 25.30
C ALA A 102 -16.51 3.29 25.70
N SER A 103 -15.66 3.81 24.80
CA SER A 103 -14.88 5.04 25.00
C SER A 103 -15.67 6.31 24.65
N GLY A 104 -16.87 6.18 24.08
CA GLY A 104 -17.74 7.30 23.73
C GLY A 104 -17.22 8.17 22.58
N PRO A 105 -17.82 9.35 22.33
CA PRO A 105 -17.58 10.15 21.12
C PRO A 105 -16.14 10.67 20.98
N ALA A 106 -15.38 10.78 22.08
CA ALA A 106 -14.00 11.24 22.07
C ALA A 106 -13.06 10.36 21.22
N VAL A 107 -13.42 9.09 21.00
CA VAL A 107 -12.61 8.16 20.18
C VAL A 107 -12.59 8.54 18.71
N LEU A 108 -13.62 9.23 18.20
CA LEU A 108 -13.79 9.51 16.77
C LEU A 108 -12.63 10.32 16.22
N ASP A 109 -12.18 11.34 16.95
CA ASP A 109 -11.04 12.16 16.52
C ASP A 109 -9.73 11.37 16.47
N SER A 110 -9.54 10.41 17.39
CA SER A 110 -8.38 9.53 17.36
C SER A 110 -8.44 8.54 16.19
N LEU A 111 -9.63 8.04 15.82
CA LEU A 111 -9.80 7.13 14.69
C LEU A 111 -9.49 7.79 13.33
N LYS A 112 -9.46 9.12 13.25
CA LYS A 112 -8.99 9.84 12.04
C LYS A 112 -7.53 9.55 11.70
N LEU A 113 -6.74 9.10 12.67
CA LEU A 113 -5.34 8.67 12.47
C LEU A 113 -5.22 7.35 11.71
N CYS A 114 -6.34 6.62 11.53
CA CYS A 114 -6.31 5.28 10.98
C CYS A 114 -6.38 5.26 9.46
N PRO A 115 -5.37 4.70 8.77
CA PRO A 115 -5.39 4.57 7.32
C PRO A 115 -6.56 3.74 6.81
N ALA A 116 -6.97 2.72 7.59
CA ALA A 116 -8.13 1.89 7.33
C ALA A 116 -8.64 1.22 8.61
N LEU A 117 -9.96 1.26 8.81
CA LEU A 117 -10.67 0.53 9.86
C LEU A 117 -11.14 -0.83 9.37
N THR A 118 -11.16 -1.83 10.26
CA THR A 118 -11.75 -3.15 10.00
C THR A 118 -13.27 -3.07 9.86
N GLY A 119 -13.91 -4.09 9.28
CA GLY A 119 -15.38 -4.13 9.16
C GLY A 119 -16.08 -3.89 10.51
N ALA A 120 -15.67 -4.64 11.54
CA ALA A 120 -16.23 -4.49 12.89
C ALA A 120 -15.96 -3.11 13.52
N GLN A 121 -14.80 -2.50 13.28
CA GLN A 121 -14.53 -1.12 13.73
C GLN A 121 -15.41 -0.10 13.00
N ARG A 122 -15.69 -0.29 11.70
CA ARG A 122 -16.60 0.56 10.93
C ARG A 122 -18.03 0.43 11.46
N ASP A 123 -18.48 -0.78 11.76
CA ASP A 123 -19.81 -1.01 12.33
C ASP A 123 -19.96 -0.31 13.69
N ALA A 124 -18.95 -0.45 14.56
CA ALA A 124 -18.88 0.23 15.84
C ALA A 124 -18.88 1.76 15.71
N LEU A 125 -18.12 2.31 14.76
CA LEU A 125 -18.09 3.74 14.46
C LEU A 125 -19.44 4.25 13.95
N ASN A 126 -20.10 3.53 13.03
CA ASN A 126 -21.40 3.94 12.50
C ASN A 126 -22.49 3.86 13.58
N ALA A 127 -22.47 2.81 14.42
CA ALA A 127 -23.37 2.72 15.56
C ALA A 127 -23.24 3.91 16.51
N LEU A 128 -22.01 4.38 16.75
CA LEU A 128 -21.74 5.56 17.57
C LEU A 128 -22.20 6.87 16.90
N LEU A 129 -22.02 7.03 15.59
CA LEU A 129 -22.51 8.21 14.86
C LEU A 129 -24.05 8.27 14.83
N LEU A 130 -24.71 7.11 14.74
CA LEU A 130 -26.17 7.00 14.69
C LEU A 130 -26.85 7.30 16.04
N THR A 131 -26.12 7.38 17.16
CA THR A 131 -26.74 7.80 18.43
C THR A 131 -27.08 9.30 18.44
N GLY A 132 -26.45 10.10 17.58
CA GLY A 132 -26.55 11.56 17.59
C GLY A 132 -25.78 12.24 18.73
N ASP A 133 -25.33 11.50 19.74
CA ASP A 133 -24.59 11.97 20.92
C ASP A 133 -23.08 12.18 20.63
N THR A 134 -22.77 12.77 19.47
CA THR A 134 -21.41 13.09 19.05
C THR A 134 -21.28 14.57 18.74
N ALA A 135 -20.05 15.06 18.62
CA ALA A 135 -19.82 16.45 18.20
C ALA A 135 -20.38 16.76 16.80
N TYR A 136 -20.69 15.73 16.00
CA TYR A 136 -21.26 15.86 14.65
C TYR A 136 -22.79 15.88 14.65
N GLY A 137 -23.46 15.57 15.76
CA GLY A 137 -24.92 15.46 15.83
C GLY A 137 -25.50 14.32 14.99
N ASP A 138 -26.83 14.35 14.80
CA ASP A 138 -27.57 13.35 14.02
C ASP A 138 -27.25 13.45 12.51
N PRO A 139 -27.03 12.33 11.80
CA PRO A 139 -26.71 12.33 10.36
C PRO A 139 -27.67 13.10 9.45
N SER A 140 -28.95 13.22 9.83
CA SER A 140 -29.94 14.00 9.08
C SER A 140 -29.72 15.51 9.17
N SER A 141 -28.96 15.97 10.17
CA SER A 141 -28.61 17.38 10.39
C SER A 141 -27.25 17.77 9.80
N TRP A 142 -26.50 16.81 9.24
CA TRP A 142 -25.16 17.07 8.71
C TRP A 142 -25.17 17.97 7.48
N ASP A 143 -24.27 18.93 7.48
CA ASP A 143 -24.00 19.82 6.36
C ASP A 143 -22.64 19.49 5.68
N LEU A 144 -22.28 20.28 4.66
CA LEU A 144 -21.02 20.10 3.95
C LEU A 144 -19.82 20.21 4.89
N ARG A 145 -19.89 21.09 5.89
CA ARG A 145 -18.81 21.31 6.85
C ARG A 145 -18.62 20.09 7.74
N THR A 146 -19.71 19.48 8.18
CA THR A 146 -19.71 18.26 9.00
C THR A 146 -19.03 17.11 8.27
N LEU A 147 -19.33 16.90 6.98
CA LEU A 147 -18.65 15.90 6.16
C LEU A 147 -17.16 16.19 5.97
N GLN A 148 -16.77 17.46 5.86
CA GLN A 148 -15.36 17.87 5.80
C GLN A 148 -14.64 17.62 7.14
N ASP A 149 -15.29 17.92 8.27
CA ASP A 149 -14.74 17.77 9.62
C ASP A 149 -14.64 16.29 10.06
N LEU A 150 -15.51 15.41 9.56
CA LEU A 150 -15.36 13.95 9.67
C LEU A 150 -14.05 13.46 9.01
N GLY A 151 -13.60 14.15 7.96
CA GLY A 151 -12.32 13.90 7.31
C GLY A 151 -12.17 12.45 6.81
N PRO A 152 -11.10 11.72 7.18
CA PRO A 152 -10.90 10.34 6.74
C PRO A 152 -12.02 9.36 7.13
N LEU A 153 -12.80 9.68 8.18
CA LEU A 153 -13.88 8.80 8.66
C LEU A 153 -15.04 8.68 7.66
N VAL A 154 -15.16 9.62 6.70
CA VAL A 154 -16.20 9.54 5.66
C VAL A 154 -16.07 8.23 4.86
N LEU A 155 -14.85 7.70 4.70
CA LEU A 155 -14.60 6.40 4.04
C LEU A 155 -15.12 5.19 4.83
N ALA A 156 -15.41 5.36 6.12
CA ALA A 156 -15.92 4.32 7.00
C ALA A 156 -17.45 4.32 7.09
N LEU A 157 -18.13 5.34 6.54
CA LEU A 157 -19.59 5.45 6.61
C LEU A 157 -20.26 4.36 5.77
N ASN A 158 -21.28 3.72 6.35
CA ASN A 158 -22.09 2.74 5.65
C ASN A 158 -23.27 3.42 4.92
N GLN A 159 -23.98 2.64 4.09
CA GLN A 159 -25.13 3.14 3.32
C GLN A 159 -26.29 3.62 4.20
N THR A 160 -26.47 3.05 5.40
CA THR A 160 -27.50 3.48 6.35
C THR A 160 -27.22 4.91 6.81
N THR A 161 -26.01 5.20 7.27
CA THR A 161 -25.61 6.54 7.72
C THR A 161 -25.61 7.55 6.57
N LEU A 162 -25.07 7.18 5.41
CA LEU A 162 -25.03 8.06 4.23
C LEU A 162 -26.42 8.39 3.68
N SER A 163 -27.37 7.45 3.75
CA SER A 163 -28.72 7.68 3.23
C SER A 163 -29.51 8.73 4.04
N LEU A 164 -29.18 8.90 5.32
CA LEU A 164 -29.77 9.93 6.20
C LEU A 164 -29.28 11.36 5.88
N VAL A 165 -28.07 11.50 5.34
CA VAL A 165 -27.54 12.82 4.94
C VAL A 165 -28.36 13.41 3.79
N ALA A 166 -28.72 14.69 3.89
CA ALA A 166 -29.52 15.37 2.89
C ALA A 166 -28.90 15.27 1.48
N GLU A 167 -29.74 15.02 0.47
CA GLU A 167 -29.30 14.80 -0.92
C GLU A 167 -28.48 15.97 -1.47
N ALA A 168 -28.90 17.21 -1.22
CA ALA A 168 -28.17 18.41 -1.63
C ALA A 168 -26.74 18.43 -1.05
N VAL A 169 -26.59 18.06 0.21
CA VAL A 169 -25.29 17.99 0.91
C VAL A 169 -24.42 16.88 0.32
N ARG A 170 -25.00 15.71 0.00
CA ARG A 170 -24.29 14.62 -0.70
C ARG A 170 -23.74 15.09 -2.05
N GLU A 171 -24.55 15.81 -2.83
CA GLU A 171 -24.14 16.34 -4.13
C GLU A 171 -23.10 17.47 -4.03
N ASP A 172 -23.22 18.37 -3.05
CA ASP A 172 -22.20 19.39 -2.76
C ASP A 172 -20.86 18.74 -2.42
N PHE A 173 -20.87 17.73 -1.57
CA PHE A 173 -19.65 17.01 -1.19
C PHE A 173 -19.05 16.23 -2.36
N ARG A 174 -19.89 15.59 -3.20
CA ARG A 174 -19.47 14.93 -4.44
C ARG A 174 -18.75 15.90 -5.38
N ARG A 175 -19.30 17.10 -5.59
CA ARG A 175 -18.66 18.18 -6.37
C ARG A 175 -17.34 18.63 -5.76
N SER A 176 -17.27 18.77 -4.44
CA SER A 176 -16.04 19.11 -3.73
C SER A 176 -14.93 18.07 -3.96
N ILE A 177 -15.27 16.77 -3.94
CA ILE A 177 -14.31 15.69 -4.21
C ILE A 177 -13.81 15.76 -5.65
N ALA A 178 -14.73 15.90 -6.61
CA ALA A 178 -14.39 15.96 -8.04
C ALA A 178 -13.46 17.15 -8.35
N ALA A 179 -13.74 18.33 -7.79
CA ALA A 179 -12.92 19.53 -7.98
C ALA A 179 -11.49 19.36 -7.45
N ALA A 180 -11.30 18.60 -6.36
CA ALA A 180 -9.98 18.35 -5.78
C ALA A 180 -9.23 17.19 -6.44
N TYR A 181 -9.90 16.34 -7.24
CA TYR A 181 -9.39 15.04 -7.68
C TYR A 181 -8.12 15.11 -8.52
N SER A 182 -8.03 16.07 -9.46
CA SER A 182 -6.85 16.23 -10.33
C SER A 182 -5.59 16.60 -9.54
N SER A 183 -5.73 17.37 -8.46
CA SER A 183 -4.60 17.76 -7.59
C SER A 183 -4.14 16.65 -6.62
N GLN A 184 -4.88 15.55 -6.52
CA GLN A 184 -4.61 14.47 -5.57
C GLN A 184 -3.56 13.46 -6.07
N GLY A 185 -2.74 12.95 -5.15
CA GLY A 185 -1.91 11.77 -5.38
C GLY A 185 -2.74 10.48 -5.53
N HIS A 186 -2.14 9.43 -6.10
CA HIS A 186 -2.84 8.19 -6.45
C HIS A 186 -3.68 7.58 -5.31
N SER A 187 -3.11 7.42 -4.10
CA SER A 187 -3.83 6.84 -2.95
C SER A 187 -5.07 7.66 -2.55
N GLN A 188 -5.02 8.98 -2.73
CA GLN A 188 -6.15 9.86 -2.44
C GLN A 188 -7.21 9.79 -3.55
N ARG A 189 -6.79 9.71 -4.82
CA ARG A 189 -7.71 9.49 -5.95
C ARG A 189 -8.51 8.19 -5.78
N GLU A 190 -7.86 7.10 -5.34
CA GLU A 190 -8.55 5.84 -5.06
C GLU A 190 -9.63 5.98 -3.97
N LYS A 191 -9.30 6.67 -2.87
CA LYS A 191 -10.26 7.00 -1.80
C LYS A 191 -11.41 7.87 -2.30
N SER A 192 -11.12 8.89 -3.11
CA SER A 192 -12.12 9.76 -3.74
C SER A 192 -13.07 8.95 -4.63
N LEU A 193 -12.58 8.01 -5.45
CA LEU A 193 -13.44 7.14 -6.26
C LEU A 193 -14.36 6.25 -5.40
N ILE A 194 -13.88 5.73 -4.27
CA ILE A 194 -14.71 4.97 -3.33
C ILE A 194 -15.83 5.85 -2.76
N LEU A 195 -15.51 7.07 -2.34
CA LEU A 195 -16.50 8.03 -1.84
C LEU A 195 -17.53 8.38 -2.91
N LEU A 196 -17.09 8.78 -4.11
CA LEU A 196 -17.99 9.13 -5.21
C LEU A 196 -18.99 8.01 -5.51
N ARG A 197 -18.55 6.74 -5.49
CA ARG A 197 -19.44 5.58 -5.65
C ARG A 197 -20.39 5.39 -4.47
N ALA A 198 -19.90 5.55 -3.23
CA ALA A 198 -20.72 5.38 -2.03
C ALA A 198 -21.84 6.43 -1.96
N PHE A 199 -21.54 7.70 -2.28
CA PHE A 199 -22.51 8.78 -2.35
C PHE A 199 -23.48 8.62 -3.52
N ALA A 200 -23.00 8.22 -4.70
CA ALA A 200 -23.88 7.93 -5.84
C ALA A 200 -24.86 6.78 -5.54
N ALA A 201 -24.42 5.73 -4.84
CA ALA A 201 -25.29 4.63 -4.42
C ALA A 201 -26.36 5.09 -3.41
N ALA A 202 -26.00 5.99 -2.49
CA ALA A 202 -26.94 6.56 -1.53
C ALA A 202 -28.01 7.45 -2.20
N SER A 203 -27.65 8.15 -3.30
CA SER A 203 -28.59 8.96 -4.10
C SER A 203 -29.44 8.12 -5.07
N ALA A 204 -28.95 6.96 -5.53
CA ALA A 204 -29.64 6.11 -6.51
C ALA A 204 -30.92 5.44 -5.97
N VAL A 205 -31.15 5.45 -4.65
CA VAL A 205 -32.40 4.99 -4.04
C VAL A 205 -33.60 5.89 -4.45
N SER A 206 -33.34 7.09 -4.99
CA SER A 206 -34.34 8.11 -5.29
C SER A 206 -34.67 8.32 -6.78
N HIS A 207 -34.01 7.64 -7.74
CA HIS A 207 -34.22 7.91 -9.17
C HIS A 207 -34.82 6.75 -9.99
N PRO A 208 -35.96 6.96 -10.68
CA PRO A 208 -36.44 6.01 -11.69
C PRO A 208 -35.54 6.05 -12.93
N ARG A 209 -35.23 4.87 -13.47
CA ARG A 209 -34.41 4.68 -14.69
C ARG A 209 -34.98 5.47 -15.86
N LEU A 210 -34.20 6.40 -16.40
CA LEU A 210 -34.55 7.17 -17.60
C LEU A 210 -34.70 6.26 -18.83
N LYS A 211 -35.75 6.53 -19.61
CA LYS A 211 -36.13 5.84 -20.86
C LYS A 211 -35.05 5.97 -21.94
N ARG A 212 -34.75 4.87 -22.62
CA ARG A 212 -33.93 4.85 -23.85
C ARG A 212 -34.66 5.57 -24.99
N SER A 213 -34.00 6.53 -25.64
CA SER A 213 -34.37 6.94 -27.01
C SER A 213 -33.24 7.65 -27.78
N ALA A 214 -33.15 7.27 -29.07
CA ALA A 214 -32.48 7.85 -30.24
C ALA A 214 -30.95 7.74 -30.40
N ASP A 215 -30.54 7.29 -31.59
CA ASP A 215 -29.17 7.26 -32.10
C ASP A 215 -28.71 8.68 -32.46
N GLY A 216 -27.84 9.25 -31.61
CA GLY A 216 -27.20 10.55 -31.83
C GLY A 216 -26.84 11.21 -30.51
N CYS A 217 -25.77 12.02 -30.46
CA CYS A 217 -25.44 12.80 -29.27
C CYS A 217 -26.61 13.76 -28.95
N PRO A 218 -27.24 13.67 -27.78
CA PRO A 218 -28.40 14.50 -27.43
C PRO A 218 -28.03 15.96 -27.13
N SER A 219 -26.75 16.30 -27.12
CA SER A 219 -26.17 17.63 -26.86
C SER A 219 -25.13 18.00 -27.94
N GLU A 220 -24.49 19.16 -27.82
CA GLU A 220 -23.33 19.48 -28.67
C GLU A 220 -22.21 18.45 -28.50
N PRO A 221 -21.48 18.08 -29.57
CA PRO A 221 -20.32 17.20 -29.48
C PRO A 221 -19.27 17.76 -28.53
N ILE A 222 -18.60 16.87 -27.80
CA ILE A 222 -17.57 17.27 -26.84
C ILE A 222 -16.33 17.75 -27.60
N THR A 223 -15.85 18.94 -27.25
CA THR A 223 -14.64 19.55 -27.83
C THR A 223 -13.46 19.41 -26.87
N ALA A 224 -12.24 19.63 -27.36
CA ALA A 224 -11.03 19.63 -26.54
C ALA A 224 -11.13 20.58 -25.33
N SER A 225 -11.83 21.72 -25.48
CA SER A 225 -12.01 22.72 -24.41
C SER A 225 -12.99 22.33 -23.32
N SER A 226 -13.88 21.37 -23.54
CA SER A 226 -14.94 20.99 -22.58
C SER A 226 -14.84 19.52 -22.12
N VAL A 227 -13.91 18.74 -22.68
CA VAL A 227 -13.85 17.28 -22.48
C VAL A 227 -13.62 16.89 -21.02
N ALA A 228 -12.73 17.57 -20.31
CA ALA A 228 -12.41 17.25 -18.92
C ALA A 228 -13.63 17.46 -18.00
N ASP A 229 -14.33 18.58 -18.16
CA ASP A 229 -15.48 18.92 -17.30
C ASP A 229 -16.72 18.09 -17.65
N SER A 230 -16.90 17.74 -18.93
CA SER A 230 -18.10 17.03 -19.41
C SER A 230 -18.11 15.56 -19.00
N VAL A 231 -16.96 14.88 -19.02
CA VAL A 231 -16.86 13.42 -18.78
C VAL A 231 -17.42 12.99 -17.43
N LEU A 232 -17.44 13.88 -16.43
CA LEU A 232 -17.95 13.63 -15.09
C LEU A 232 -19.47 13.49 -14.99
N TYR A 233 -20.20 14.13 -15.89
CA TYR A 233 -21.65 14.23 -15.82
C TYR A 233 -22.36 13.38 -16.87
N LEU A 234 -21.59 12.74 -17.77
CA LEU A 234 -22.13 11.94 -18.85
C LEU A 234 -22.31 10.48 -18.43
N THR A 235 -23.43 9.88 -18.84
CA THR A 235 -23.59 8.43 -18.76
C THR A 235 -22.64 7.74 -19.75
N PRO A 236 -22.33 6.45 -19.56
CA PRO A 236 -21.52 5.70 -20.53
C PRO A 236 -22.08 5.75 -21.95
N GLU A 237 -23.40 5.74 -22.11
CA GLU A 237 -24.07 5.83 -23.42
C GLU A 237 -23.87 7.20 -24.07
N GLN A 238 -24.05 8.28 -23.30
CA GLN A 238 -23.80 9.64 -23.80
C GLN A 238 -22.33 9.85 -24.14
N LEU A 239 -21.41 9.30 -23.34
CA LEU A 239 -19.98 9.32 -23.62
C LEU A 239 -19.65 8.59 -24.94
N ASP A 240 -20.29 7.46 -25.22
CA ASP A 240 -20.09 6.71 -26.47
C ASP A 240 -20.59 7.52 -27.68
N GLN A 241 -21.69 8.26 -27.53
CA GLN A 241 -22.31 9.04 -28.60
C GLN A 241 -21.67 10.41 -28.85
N CYS A 242 -21.16 11.07 -27.80
CA CYS A 242 -20.79 12.49 -27.85
C CYS A 242 -19.27 12.76 -27.92
N LEU A 243 -18.42 11.78 -27.59
CA LEU A 243 -16.97 11.91 -27.64
C LEU A 243 -16.39 11.22 -28.88
N SER A 244 -15.70 11.93 -29.77
CA SER A 244 -14.98 11.29 -30.88
C SER A 244 -13.66 10.66 -30.42
N SER A 245 -13.17 9.66 -31.14
CA SER A 245 -11.89 9.00 -30.82
C SER A 245 -10.69 9.94 -31.00
N ASP A 246 -10.73 10.86 -31.96
CA ASP A 246 -9.67 11.85 -32.19
C ASP A 246 -9.54 12.82 -31.01
N VAL A 247 -10.67 13.42 -30.59
CA VAL A 247 -10.71 14.34 -29.44
C VAL A 247 -10.24 13.63 -28.16
N LEU A 248 -10.62 12.35 -27.99
CA LEU A 248 -10.15 11.54 -26.86
C LEU A 248 -8.62 11.37 -26.87
N ILE A 249 -8.01 10.98 -27.98
CA ILE A 249 -6.57 10.69 -28.01
C ILE A 249 -5.72 11.96 -27.89
N GLU A 250 -6.18 13.07 -28.46
CA GLU A 250 -5.53 14.37 -28.28
C GLU A 250 -5.55 14.82 -26.81
N ASN A 251 -6.63 14.55 -26.08
CA ASN A 251 -6.85 15.00 -24.71
C ASN A 251 -6.82 13.87 -23.67
N LEU A 252 -6.17 12.74 -24.00
CA LEU A 252 -6.29 11.49 -23.24
C LEU A 252 -5.94 11.68 -21.76
N GLU A 253 -4.80 12.29 -21.46
CA GLU A 253 -4.34 12.48 -20.09
C GLU A 253 -5.32 13.34 -19.28
N ALA A 254 -5.82 14.45 -19.83
CA ALA A 254 -6.79 15.32 -19.17
C ALA A 254 -8.12 14.60 -18.88
N VAL A 255 -8.54 13.70 -19.78
CA VAL A 255 -9.71 12.84 -19.56
C VAL A 255 -9.43 11.84 -18.43
N LEU A 256 -8.28 11.16 -18.47
CA LEU A 256 -7.91 10.14 -17.49
C LEU A 256 -7.59 10.70 -16.10
N GLU A 257 -7.35 12.00 -16.00
CA GLU A 257 -7.26 12.72 -14.73
C GLU A 257 -8.62 12.93 -14.05
N GLN A 258 -9.74 12.68 -14.72
CA GLN A 258 -11.07 12.80 -14.13
C GLN A 258 -11.48 11.53 -13.37
N PRO A 259 -12.37 11.62 -12.36
CA PRO A 259 -12.96 10.44 -11.74
C PRO A 259 -13.89 9.68 -12.69
N ILE A 260 -13.29 8.78 -13.48
CA ILE A 260 -13.98 7.96 -14.48
C ILE A 260 -14.56 6.69 -13.84
N THR A 261 -15.83 6.40 -14.14
CA THR A 261 -16.46 5.14 -13.71
C THR A 261 -15.95 3.94 -14.51
N THR A 262 -16.05 2.73 -13.95
CA THR A 262 -15.62 1.50 -14.66
C THR A 262 -16.32 1.32 -16.01
N ASN A 263 -17.60 1.71 -16.14
CA ASN A 263 -18.34 1.61 -17.39
C ASN A 263 -17.88 2.67 -18.40
N SER A 264 -17.70 3.92 -17.96
CA SER A 264 -17.15 4.98 -18.81
C SER A 264 -15.75 4.63 -19.32
N ALA A 265 -14.88 4.05 -18.47
CA ALA A 265 -13.54 3.62 -18.87
C ALA A 265 -13.56 2.54 -19.96
N LYS A 266 -14.54 1.63 -19.96
CA LYS A 266 -14.73 0.64 -21.04
C LYS A 266 -15.09 1.30 -22.37
N ILE A 267 -15.91 2.34 -22.34
CA ILE A 267 -16.25 3.14 -23.53
C ILE A 267 -15.01 3.88 -24.05
N LEU A 268 -14.22 4.48 -23.16
CA LEU A 268 -12.96 5.12 -23.55
C LEU A 268 -11.98 4.13 -24.18
N LYS A 269 -11.78 2.95 -23.57
CA LYS A 269 -10.97 1.86 -24.15
C LYS A 269 -11.45 1.51 -25.57
N LYS A 270 -12.75 1.27 -25.74
CA LYS A 270 -13.35 0.96 -27.06
C LYS A 270 -13.01 2.03 -28.10
N LYS A 271 -13.06 3.32 -27.73
CA LYS A 271 -12.72 4.43 -28.63
C LYS A 271 -11.23 4.48 -28.99
N VAL A 272 -10.34 4.19 -28.04
CA VAL A 272 -8.90 4.03 -28.31
C VAL A 272 -8.67 2.90 -29.32
N ASP A 273 -9.30 1.74 -29.11
CA ASP A 273 -9.14 0.58 -29.99
C ASP A 273 -9.67 0.85 -31.41
N GLN A 274 -10.75 1.63 -31.54
CA GLN A 274 -11.28 2.06 -32.83
C GLN A 274 -10.31 2.93 -33.63
N LEU A 275 -9.49 3.74 -32.95
CA LEU A 275 -8.48 4.57 -33.61
C LEU A 275 -7.23 3.78 -34.00
N PHE A 276 -6.94 2.69 -33.28
CA PHE A 276 -5.74 1.87 -33.47
C PHE A 276 -6.06 0.40 -33.78
N PRO A 277 -6.76 0.09 -34.89
CA PRO A 277 -7.17 -1.27 -35.22
C PRO A 277 -5.99 -2.23 -35.49
N SER A 278 -4.83 -1.69 -35.87
CA SER A 278 -3.59 -2.45 -36.13
C SER A 278 -2.65 -2.54 -34.93
N GLY A 279 -3.08 -2.04 -33.76
CA GLY A 279 -2.28 -2.00 -32.54
C GLY A 279 -1.90 -0.59 -32.12
N ILE A 280 -1.82 -0.39 -30.80
CA ILE A 280 -1.56 0.91 -30.17
C ILE A 280 -0.05 1.21 -30.26
N PRO A 281 0.35 2.35 -30.85
CA PRO A 281 1.76 2.76 -30.88
C PRO A 281 2.36 2.91 -29.47
N GLU A 282 3.66 2.63 -29.33
CA GLU A 282 4.35 2.68 -28.02
C GLU A 282 4.21 4.05 -27.32
N GLU A 283 4.25 5.14 -28.09
CA GLU A 283 4.03 6.50 -27.57
C GLU A 283 2.63 6.74 -27.00
N GLN A 284 1.62 6.04 -27.52
CA GLN A 284 0.26 6.09 -26.98
C GLN A 284 0.09 5.11 -25.81
N LEU A 285 0.79 3.96 -25.80
CA LEU A 285 0.79 3.02 -24.68
C LEU A 285 1.22 3.69 -23.37
N LYS A 286 2.26 4.53 -23.43
CA LYS A 286 2.75 5.34 -22.29
C LYS A 286 1.65 6.21 -21.66
N ARG A 287 0.69 6.68 -22.46
CA ARG A 287 -0.36 7.63 -22.08
C ARG A 287 -1.67 6.97 -21.65
N LEU A 288 -1.80 5.64 -21.79
CA LEU A 288 -3.05 4.93 -21.50
C LEU A 288 -3.49 4.99 -20.04
N GLY A 289 -2.58 5.28 -19.11
CA GLY A 289 -2.88 5.42 -17.69
C GLY A 289 -3.78 4.28 -17.18
N LEU A 290 -4.96 4.64 -16.64
CA LEU A 290 -5.93 3.68 -16.10
C LEU A 290 -6.56 2.74 -17.15
N LEU A 291 -6.62 3.14 -18.43
CA LEU A 291 -7.20 2.31 -19.49
C LEU A 291 -6.36 1.07 -19.77
N SER A 292 -5.04 1.16 -19.57
CA SER A 292 -4.13 0.02 -19.75
C SER A 292 -4.56 -1.21 -18.91
N ARG A 293 -5.19 -0.99 -17.75
CA ARG A 293 -5.67 -2.06 -16.84
C ARG A 293 -6.84 -2.86 -17.40
N LEU A 294 -7.55 -2.31 -18.38
CA LEU A 294 -8.73 -2.93 -18.99
C LEU A 294 -8.38 -3.91 -20.11
N TYR A 295 -7.13 -3.96 -20.55
CA TYR A 295 -6.68 -4.88 -21.61
C TYR A 295 -6.41 -6.28 -21.07
N SER A 296 -6.86 -7.28 -21.79
CA SER A 296 -6.58 -8.69 -21.51
C SER A 296 -5.12 -9.04 -21.74
N GLU A 297 -4.69 -10.17 -21.20
CA GLU A 297 -3.36 -10.73 -21.42
C GLU A 297 -3.09 -10.93 -22.93
N GLN A 298 -4.08 -11.40 -23.68
CA GLN A 298 -3.95 -11.56 -25.13
C GLN A 298 -3.70 -10.22 -25.84
N GLU A 299 -4.42 -9.16 -25.48
CA GLU A 299 -4.20 -7.83 -26.07
C GLU A 299 -2.82 -7.27 -25.68
N ILE A 300 -2.41 -7.43 -24.41
CA ILE A 300 -1.10 -6.98 -23.91
C ILE A 300 0.05 -7.71 -24.64
N SER A 301 -0.13 -8.98 -25.01
CA SER A 301 0.88 -9.75 -25.75
C SER A 301 1.24 -9.15 -27.11
N GLN A 302 0.37 -8.29 -27.66
CA GLN A 302 0.57 -7.64 -28.96
C GLN A 302 1.23 -6.26 -28.85
N TRP A 303 1.36 -5.72 -27.63
CA TRP A 303 1.90 -4.38 -27.43
C TRP A 303 3.37 -4.26 -27.81
N LEU A 304 3.78 -3.10 -28.32
CA LEU A 304 5.18 -2.75 -28.56
C LEU A 304 5.72 -2.05 -27.32
N VAL A 305 6.19 -2.83 -26.35
CA VAL A 305 6.81 -2.32 -25.11
C VAL A 305 8.29 -2.61 -25.20
N THR A 306 9.04 -1.75 -25.89
CA THR A 306 10.47 -1.96 -26.15
C THR A 306 11.36 -1.16 -25.20
N SER A 307 10.87 -0.05 -24.66
CA SER A 307 11.63 0.84 -23.77
C SER A 307 11.27 0.66 -22.30
N SER A 308 12.27 0.85 -21.43
CA SER A 308 12.07 0.86 -19.97
C SER A 308 11.10 1.95 -19.54
N ASP A 309 11.09 3.09 -20.22
CA ASP A 309 10.18 4.20 -19.93
C ASP A 309 8.71 3.83 -20.17
N THR A 310 8.43 3.09 -21.26
CA THR A 310 7.08 2.56 -21.50
C THR A 310 6.65 1.59 -20.41
N LEU A 311 7.55 0.67 -20.04
CA LEU A 311 7.23 -0.29 -19.00
C LEU A 311 6.98 0.42 -17.65
N SER A 312 7.80 1.40 -17.29
CA SER A 312 7.63 2.18 -16.06
C SER A 312 6.32 2.98 -16.07
N ALA A 313 6.00 3.65 -17.18
CA ALA A 313 4.72 4.37 -17.34
C ALA A 313 3.52 3.43 -17.17
N LEU A 314 3.57 2.22 -17.73
CA LEU A 314 2.52 1.21 -17.61
C LEU A 314 2.45 0.62 -16.19
N LEU A 315 3.58 0.39 -15.53
CA LEU A 315 3.65 -0.11 -14.16
C LEU A 315 3.32 0.97 -13.11
N SER A 316 3.34 2.24 -13.51
CA SER A 316 3.06 3.38 -12.65
C SER A 316 1.81 3.14 -11.79
N PRO A 317 1.90 3.31 -10.46
CA PRO A 317 0.75 3.17 -9.58
C PRO A 317 -0.41 4.08 -9.97
N SER A 318 -0.13 5.23 -10.60
CA SER A 318 -1.13 6.23 -11.02
C SER A 318 -2.26 5.65 -11.90
N GLY A 319 -1.97 4.62 -12.70
CA GLY A 319 -2.96 3.92 -13.54
C GLY A 319 -3.84 2.93 -12.78
N GLY A 320 -3.70 2.80 -11.46
CA GLY A 320 -4.44 1.83 -10.66
C GLY A 320 -3.81 0.44 -10.63
N ARG A 321 -4.49 -0.50 -9.96
CA ARG A 321 -3.98 -1.85 -9.68
C ARG A 321 -4.08 -2.78 -10.89
N TRP A 322 -2.96 -3.33 -11.33
CA TRP A 322 -2.91 -4.46 -12.26
C TRP A 322 -3.29 -5.79 -11.61
N ARG A 323 -3.87 -6.71 -12.40
CA ARG A 323 -3.89 -8.14 -12.06
C ARG A 323 -2.51 -8.75 -12.30
N ASP A 324 -2.10 -9.72 -11.48
CA ASP A 324 -0.75 -10.28 -11.58
C ASP A 324 -0.52 -11.01 -12.91
N SER A 325 -1.55 -11.66 -13.47
CA SER A 325 -1.49 -12.27 -14.81
C SER A 325 -1.18 -11.24 -15.91
N GLN A 326 -1.78 -10.06 -15.84
CA GLN A 326 -1.53 -8.96 -16.79
C GLN A 326 -0.10 -8.44 -16.65
N VAL A 327 0.40 -8.26 -15.42
CA VAL A 327 1.80 -7.85 -15.22
C VAL A 327 2.77 -8.89 -15.74
N GLN A 328 2.52 -10.17 -15.47
CA GLN A 328 3.34 -11.26 -15.98
C GLN A 328 3.41 -11.26 -17.51
N GLN A 329 2.28 -11.06 -18.16
CA GLN A 329 2.22 -10.95 -19.60
C GLN A 329 2.98 -9.71 -20.12
N LEU A 330 2.85 -8.57 -19.44
CA LEU A 330 3.55 -7.32 -19.78
C LEU A 330 5.07 -7.47 -19.66
N LEU A 331 5.55 -8.05 -18.55
CA LEU A 331 6.98 -8.29 -18.32
C LEU A 331 7.54 -9.31 -19.32
N SER A 332 6.80 -10.38 -19.59
CA SER A 332 7.19 -11.37 -20.59
C SER A 332 7.28 -10.76 -21.98
N ARG A 333 6.36 -9.86 -22.33
CA ARG A 333 6.39 -9.15 -23.60
C ARG A 333 7.60 -8.22 -23.70
N TYR A 334 7.89 -7.43 -22.68
CA TYR A 334 9.06 -6.55 -22.64
C TYR A 334 10.38 -7.33 -22.79
N LEU A 335 10.54 -8.43 -22.04
CA LEU A 335 11.72 -9.29 -22.13
C LEU A 335 11.85 -9.96 -23.51
N ALA A 336 10.75 -10.44 -24.08
CA ALA A 336 10.75 -11.06 -25.41
C ALA A 336 11.12 -10.07 -26.54
N LEU A 337 10.90 -8.77 -26.32
CA LEU A 337 11.33 -7.70 -27.23
C LEU A 337 12.78 -7.23 -26.99
N GLY A 338 13.54 -7.92 -26.13
CA GLY A 338 14.94 -7.61 -25.84
C GLY A 338 15.14 -6.60 -24.70
N GLY A 339 14.09 -6.26 -23.95
CA GLY A 339 14.18 -5.39 -22.78
C GLY A 339 14.98 -6.01 -21.64
N SER A 340 15.59 -5.18 -20.80
CA SER A 340 16.31 -5.59 -19.59
C SER A 340 15.70 -4.97 -18.34
N LEU A 341 15.59 -5.74 -17.25
CA LEU A 341 15.05 -5.28 -15.97
C LEU A 341 16.13 -4.56 -15.17
N THR A 342 16.05 -3.23 -15.11
CA THR A 342 16.94 -2.37 -14.33
C THR A 342 16.52 -2.30 -12.86
N GLY A 343 17.38 -1.80 -11.97
CA GLY A 343 17.05 -1.63 -10.55
C GLY A 343 15.75 -0.83 -10.32
N PRO A 344 15.57 0.35 -10.94
CA PRO A 344 14.32 1.11 -10.84
C PRO A 344 13.09 0.31 -11.26
N LEU A 345 13.16 -0.46 -12.36
CA LEU A 345 12.06 -1.33 -12.80
C LEU A 345 11.79 -2.43 -11.77
N LEU A 346 12.82 -3.07 -11.21
CA LEU A 346 12.65 -4.08 -10.17
C LEU A 346 11.99 -3.50 -8.91
N GLN A 347 12.33 -2.26 -8.55
CA GLN A 347 11.69 -1.53 -7.45
C GLN A 347 10.20 -1.30 -7.72
N GLU A 348 9.83 -0.92 -8.95
CA GLU A 348 8.42 -0.72 -9.35
C GLU A 348 7.64 -2.03 -9.43
N ILE A 349 8.26 -3.10 -9.93
CA ILE A 349 7.66 -4.44 -10.00
C ILE A 349 7.40 -4.97 -8.58
N GLY A 350 8.36 -4.77 -7.68
CA GLY A 350 8.32 -5.28 -6.31
C GLY A 350 8.60 -6.78 -6.22
N GLY A 351 8.97 -7.24 -5.02
CA GLY A 351 9.44 -8.62 -4.82
C GLY A 351 8.38 -9.70 -5.06
N GLU A 352 7.11 -9.46 -4.71
CA GLU A 352 6.02 -10.41 -4.92
C GLU A 352 5.82 -10.70 -6.42
N ARG A 353 5.77 -9.66 -7.26
CA ARG A 353 5.61 -9.83 -8.71
C ARG A 353 6.89 -10.31 -9.39
N LEU A 354 8.06 -9.99 -8.83
CA LEU A 354 9.32 -10.58 -9.27
C LEU A 354 9.29 -12.12 -9.10
N CYS A 355 8.73 -12.64 -8.01
CA CYS A 355 8.59 -14.08 -7.79
C CYS A 355 7.69 -14.78 -8.81
N ASN A 356 6.82 -14.05 -9.49
CA ASN A 356 5.92 -14.59 -10.50
C ASN A 356 6.61 -14.78 -11.87
N LEU A 357 7.79 -14.17 -12.10
CA LEU A 357 8.58 -14.39 -13.31
C LEU A 357 9.03 -15.85 -13.44
N GLN A 358 9.22 -16.32 -14.68
CA GLN A 358 9.82 -17.62 -14.94
C GLN A 358 11.31 -17.64 -14.54
N GLU A 359 11.85 -18.82 -14.30
CA GLU A 359 13.23 -18.97 -13.85
C GLU A 359 14.23 -18.46 -14.89
N GLU A 360 13.95 -18.69 -16.17
CA GLU A 360 14.78 -18.19 -17.29
C GLU A 360 14.76 -16.66 -17.36
N GLN A 361 13.62 -16.04 -17.01
CA GLN A 361 13.49 -14.58 -16.96
C GLN A 361 14.27 -14.00 -15.78
N ILE A 362 14.23 -14.65 -14.62
CA ILE A 362 15.03 -14.25 -13.44
C ILE A 362 16.52 -14.39 -13.74
N GLN A 363 16.93 -15.44 -14.46
CA GLN A 363 18.33 -15.64 -14.85
C GLN A 363 18.87 -14.49 -15.72
N GLN A 364 18.03 -13.87 -16.54
CA GLN A 364 18.41 -12.74 -17.42
C GLN A 364 18.57 -11.40 -16.68
N ILE A 365 18.16 -11.30 -15.41
CA ILE A 365 18.30 -10.07 -14.62
C ILE A 365 19.79 -9.77 -14.35
N PRO A 366 20.32 -8.58 -14.69
CA PRO A 366 21.69 -8.19 -14.34
C PRO A 366 21.91 -8.16 -12.82
N ALA A 367 23.09 -8.56 -12.34
CA ALA A 367 23.38 -8.54 -10.90
C ALA A 367 23.31 -7.10 -10.34
N GLU A 368 23.83 -6.13 -11.09
CA GLU A 368 23.87 -4.71 -10.73
C GLU A 368 22.46 -4.12 -10.54
N ALA A 369 21.45 -4.69 -11.22
CA ALA A 369 20.05 -4.29 -11.05
C ALA A 369 19.57 -4.56 -9.63
N LEU A 370 19.92 -5.72 -9.02
CA LEU A 370 19.59 -6.00 -7.61
C LEU A 370 20.31 -5.06 -6.65
N GLY A 371 21.50 -4.59 -7.02
CA GLY A 371 22.25 -3.59 -6.26
C GLY A 371 21.54 -2.25 -6.14
N THR A 372 20.69 -1.90 -7.13
CA THR A 372 20.00 -0.61 -7.24
C THR A 372 18.48 -0.70 -7.07
N ALA A 373 17.91 -1.91 -6.98
CA ALA A 373 16.46 -2.15 -6.84
C ALA A 373 15.86 -1.77 -5.47
N GLY A 374 16.68 -1.36 -4.52
CA GLY A 374 16.23 -1.12 -3.15
C GLY A 374 15.83 -2.42 -2.44
N GLN A 375 14.80 -2.36 -1.60
CA GLN A 375 14.35 -3.51 -0.82
C GLN A 375 13.27 -4.30 -1.58
N LEU A 376 13.56 -5.55 -1.90
CA LEU A 376 12.61 -6.48 -2.51
C LEU A 376 12.22 -7.55 -1.47
N ASN A 377 10.92 -7.79 -1.29
CA ASN A 377 10.44 -8.89 -0.47
C ASN A 377 10.21 -10.14 -1.34
N ILE A 378 11.11 -11.11 -1.25
CA ILE A 378 11.08 -12.33 -2.07
C ILE A 378 10.66 -13.58 -1.28
N SER A 379 10.04 -13.40 -0.10
CA SER A 379 9.65 -14.52 0.77
C SER A 379 8.73 -15.52 0.07
N GLY A 380 7.86 -15.05 -0.82
CA GLY A 380 6.92 -15.85 -1.61
C GLY A 380 7.52 -16.57 -2.83
N CYS A 381 8.81 -16.37 -3.14
CA CYS A 381 9.47 -17.06 -4.26
C CYS A 381 9.65 -18.56 -3.97
N SER A 382 9.67 -19.38 -5.02
CA SER A 382 10.15 -20.77 -4.92
C SER A 382 11.64 -20.80 -4.52
N GLN A 383 12.08 -21.93 -3.97
CA GLN A 383 13.45 -22.06 -3.47
C GLN A 383 14.51 -21.87 -4.58
N CYS A 384 14.29 -22.46 -5.76
CA CYS A 384 15.17 -22.25 -6.92
C CYS A 384 15.29 -20.77 -7.29
N LYS A 385 14.17 -20.03 -7.31
CA LYS A 385 14.17 -18.59 -7.61
C LYS A 385 14.92 -17.80 -6.53
N LYS A 386 14.74 -18.14 -5.25
CA LYS A 386 15.49 -17.53 -4.14
C LYS A 386 17.00 -17.72 -4.32
N GLU A 387 17.45 -18.92 -4.67
CA GLU A 387 18.87 -19.23 -4.91
C GLU A 387 19.45 -18.44 -6.10
N GLN A 388 18.70 -18.30 -7.19
CA GLN A 388 19.11 -17.47 -8.33
C GLN A 388 19.25 -16.01 -7.95
N LEU A 389 18.26 -15.46 -7.26
CA LEU A 389 18.27 -14.07 -6.78
C LEU A 389 19.39 -13.84 -5.77
N TYR A 390 19.64 -14.79 -4.87
CA TYR A 390 20.72 -14.74 -3.91
C TYR A 390 22.10 -14.67 -4.59
N ARG A 391 22.37 -15.54 -5.58
CA ARG A 391 23.65 -15.52 -6.32
C ARG A 391 23.92 -14.15 -6.96
N LYS A 392 22.91 -13.60 -7.62
CA LYS A 392 22.99 -12.26 -8.23
C LYS A 392 23.16 -11.15 -7.19
N ALA A 393 22.45 -11.22 -6.05
CA ALA A 393 22.59 -10.26 -4.97
C ALA A 393 23.99 -10.32 -4.34
N ARG A 394 24.56 -11.51 -4.15
CA ARG A 394 25.93 -11.71 -3.67
C ARG A 394 26.95 -11.07 -4.59
N GLU A 395 26.80 -11.24 -5.91
CA GLU A 395 27.64 -10.56 -6.91
C GLU A 395 27.49 -9.04 -6.82
N ALA A 396 26.24 -8.53 -6.75
CA ALA A 396 25.95 -7.11 -6.66
C ALA A 396 26.54 -6.43 -5.40
N PHE A 397 26.60 -7.17 -4.29
CA PHE A 397 27.04 -6.66 -2.98
C PHE A 397 28.46 -7.10 -2.60
N ALA A 398 29.21 -7.74 -3.52
CA ALA A 398 30.55 -8.25 -3.24
C ALA A 398 31.51 -7.16 -2.69
N GLY A 399 31.35 -5.91 -3.13
CA GLY A 399 32.15 -4.78 -2.65
C GLY A 399 31.96 -4.43 -1.16
N LEU A 400 30.93 -4.97 -0.49
CA LEU A 400 30.68 -4.75 0.94
C LEU A 400 31.24 -5.84 1.85
N ALA A 401 31.88 -6.89 1.28
CA ALA A 401 32.33 -8.07 2.02
C ALA A 401 33.24 -7.75 3.22
N SER A 402 34.03 -6.67 3.15
CA SER A 402 34.89 -6.20 4.25
C SER A 402 34.14 -5.53 5.41
N THR A 403 32.83 -5.33 5.29
CA THR A 403 31.98 -4.65 6.28
C THR A 403 30.76 -5.51 6.65
N PRO A 404 30.92 -6.55 7.51
CA PRO A 404 29.90 -7.56 7.75
C PRO A 404 28.50 -7.02 8.09
N GLY A 405 28.41 -6.00 8.96
CA GLY A 405 27.13 -5.38 9.31
C GLY A 405 26.44 -4.69 8.13
N ARG A 406 27.19 -3.99 7.27
CA ARG A 406 26.62 -3.33 6.07
C ARG A 406 26.27 -4.34 4.99
N TYR A 407 27.12 -5.36 4.80
CA TYR A 407 26.86 -6.47 3.89
C TYR A 407 25.56 -7.19 4.29
N TYR A 408 25.44 -7.58 5.57
CA TYR A 408 24.23 -8.20 6.11
C TYR A 408 22.98 -7.35 5.83
N CYS A 409 23.04 -6.03 6.10
CA CYS A 409 21.89 -5.15 5.85
C CYS A 409 21.44 -5.09 4.38
N ARG A 410 22.34 -5.35 3.42
CA ARG A 410 22.01 -5.37 1.98
C ARG A 410 21.58 -6.75 1.50
N ILE A 411 22.25 -7.81 1.96
CA ILE A 411 21.98 -9.18 1.53
C ILE A 411 20.79 -9.81 2.26
N GLN A 412 20.41 -9.31 3.45
CA GLN A 412 19.35 -9.84 4.31
C GLN A 412 18.09 -10.29 3.54
N PRO A 413 17.51 -9.48 2.63
CA PRO A 413 16.26 -9.86 1.94
C PRO A 413 16.39 -11.12 1.07
N TYR A 414 17.61 -11.50 0.70
CA TYR A 414 17.92 -12.59 -0.22
C TYR A 414 18.42 -13.86 0.50
N LEU A 415 18.62 -13.83 1.82
CA LEU A 415 19.24 -14.93 2.58
C LEU A 415 18.44 -16.25 2.56
N GLY A 416 17.15 -16.22 2.23
CA GLY A 416 16.38 -17.44 2.00
C GLY A 416 16.91 -18.32 0.86
N GLY A 417 17.73 -17.78 -0.04
CA GLY A 417 18.43 -18.51 -1.10
C GLY A 417 19.91 -18.78 -0.82
N ALA A 418 20.41 -18.47 0.37
CA ALA A 418 21.83 -18.59 0.69
C ALA A 418 22.25 -20.05 0.94
N PRO A 419 23.38 -20.51 0.40
CA PRO A 419 23.95 -21.80 0.76
C PRO A 419 24.53 -21.77 2.18
N ALA A 420 24.64 -22.93 2.82
CA ALA A 420 25.17 -23.06 4.18
C ALA A 420 26.58 -22.51 4.33
N GLU A 421 27.41 -22.56 3.29
CA GLU A 421 28.76 -21.98 3.28
C GLU A 421 28.73 -20.47 3.55
N ASP A 422 27.88 -19.74 2.84
CA ASP A 422 27.77 -18.29 2.99
C ASP A 422 27.14 -17.91 4.34
N LEU A 423 26.20 -18.72 4.84
CA LEU A 423 25.64 -18.55 6.19
C LEU A 423 26.70 -18.76 7.28
N LYS A 424 27.59 -19.74 7.12
CA LYS A 424 28.74 -19.93 8.02
C LYS A 424 29.72 -18.77 7.94
N HIS A 425 29.96 -18.21 6.76
CA HIS A 425 30.79 -17.01 6.62
C HIS A 425 30.18 -15.82 7.37
N LEU A 426 28.86 -15.61 7.30
CA LEU A 426 28.17 -14.59 8.08
C LEU A 426 28.26 -14.85 9.59
N ALA A 427 28.05 -16.08 10.02
CA ALA A 427 28.14 -16.48 11.43
C ALA A 427 29.55 -16.24 12.01
N ASN A 428 30.59 -16.41 11.19
CA ASN A 428 31.99 -16.29 11.59
C ASN A 428 32.61 -14.92 11.26
N ALA A 429 31.80 -13.91 10.97
CA ALA A 429 32.28 -12.60 10.55
C ALA A 429 32.92 -11.74 11.68
N GLY A 430 33.06 -12.30 12.89
CA GLY A 430 33.72 -11.64 14.03
C GLY A 430 32.94 -10.49 14.68
N VAL A 431 31.73 -10.20 14.19
CA VAL A 431 30.80 -9.20 14.72
C VAL A 431 29.43 -9.86 14.85
N ALA A 432 28.68 -9.53 15.91
CA ALA A 432 27.33 -10.03 16.09
C ALA A 432 26.43 -9.60 14.92
N ILE A 433 25.88 -10.57 14.17
CA ILE A 433 24.97 -10.31 13.04
C ILE A 433 23.58 -9.90 13.56
N ASN A 434 23.17 -10.44 14.72
CA ASN A 434 21.86 -10.19 15.33
C ASN A 434 20.73 -10.33 14.30
N MET A 435 20.73 -11.46 13.59
CA MET A 435 19.72 -11.82 12.60
C MET A 435 18.35 -11.83 13.27
N ASP A 436 17.41 -11.07 12.74
CA ASP A 436 16.04 -11.06 13.26
C ASP A 436 15.34 -12.41 13.00
N LEU A 437 14.40 -12.75 13.88
CA LEU A 437 13.73 -14.04 13.84
C LEU A 437 12.99 -14.27 12.51
N ASP A 438 12.33 -13.24 11.97
CA ASP A 438 11.65 -13.33 10.67
C ASP A 438 12.61 -13.74 9.54
N THR A 439 13.81 -13.18 9.52
CA THR A 439 14.85 -13.55 8.54
C THR A 439 15.36 -14.97 8.78
N PHE A 440 15.58 -15.35 10.04
CA PHE A 440 16.05 -16.69 10.39
C PHE A 440 15.05 -17.78 9.98
N LEU A 441 13.75 -17.56 10.24
CA LEU A 441 12.67 -18.44 9.84
C LEU A 441 12.47 -18.51 8.32
N ALA A 442 12.94 -17.49 7.58
CA ALA A 442 12.89 -17.45 6.12
C ALA A 442 14.08 -18.13 5.42
N LEU A 443 15.09 -18.62 6.17
CA LEU A 443 16.22 -19.36 5.61
C LEU A 443 15.78 -20.68 4.98
N ASN A 444 16.55 -21.18 4.00
CA ASN A 444 16.31 -22.52 3.44
C ASN A 444 16.48 -23.59 4.54
N PRO A 445 15.44 -24.38 4.87
CA PRO A 445 15.53 -25.41 5.90
C PRO A 445 16.62 -26.45 5.63
N GLU A 446 16.87 -26.80 4.36
CA GLU A 446 17.90 -27.78 3.98
C GLU A 446 19.31 -27.26 4.23
N GLU A 447 19.55 -25.96 4.00
CA GLU A 447 20.84 -25.32 4.28
C GLU A 447 21.02 -25.06 5.78
N LEU A 448 19.94 -24.72 6.48
CA LEU A 448 19.94 -24.49 7.92
C LEU A 448 20.35 -25.76 8.70
N GLN A 449 19.92 -26.94 8.27
CA GLN A 449 20.31 -28.22 8.87
C GLN A 449 21.82 -28.51 8.80
N LYS A 450 22.55 -27.84 7.89
CA LYS A 450 24.00 -27.99 7.73
C LYS A 450 24.79 -27.06 8.67
N LEU A 451 24.11 -26.21 9.45
CA LEU A 451 24.70 -25.31 10.42
C LEU A 451 24.88 -25.99 11.78
N SER A 452 25.95 -25.66 12.48
CA SER A 452 26.15 -26.08 13.86
C SER A 452 25.34 -25.21 14.82
N VAL A 453 25.15 -25.69 16.06
CA VAL A 453 24.54 -24.89 17.14
C VAL A 453 25.31 -23.59 17.37
N THR A 454 26.62 -23.60 17.21
CA THR A 454 27.47 -22.40 17.33
C THR A 454 27.18 -21.40 16.21
N ASP A 455 27.02 -21.87 14.97
CA ASP A 455 26.67 -21.01 13.84
C ASP A 455 25.33 -20.32 14.09
N VAL A 456 24.31 -21.07 14.52
CA VAL A 456 22.97 -20.53 14.83
C VAL A 456 23.02 -19.48 15.93
N LYS A 457 23.77 -19.74 17.02
CA LYS A 457 23.98 -18.77 18.10
C LYS A 457 24.64 -17.49 17.61
N ASN A 458 25.64 -17.59 16.74
CA ASN A 458 26.36 -16.43 16.21
C ASN A 458 25.51 -15.63 15.22
N LEU A 459 24.66 -16.30 14.42
CA LEU A 459 23.72 -15.64 13.51
C LEU A 459 22.65 -14.85 14.27
N LEU A 460 21.98 -15.49 15.23
CA LEU A 460 20.89 -14.88 15.99
C LEU A 460 21.37 -13.85 17.01
N GLY A 461 22.55 -14.07 17.61
CA GLY A 461 23.14 -13.17 18.60
C GLY A 461 22.18 -12.82 19.74
N GLU A 462 21.89 -11.53 19.91
CA GLU A 462 20.97 -11.02 20.95
C GLU A 462 19.51 -11.47 20.77
N ASN A 463 19.10 -11.86 19.55
CA ASN A 463 17.75 -12.33 19.26
C ASN A 463 17.55 -13.82 19.59
N LEU A 464 18.59 -14.50 20.09
CA LEU A 464 18.50 -15.92 20.48
C LEU A 464 17.35 -16.23 21.47
N PRO A 465 17.02 -15.38 22.46
CA PRO A 465 15.86 -15.63 23.34
C PRO A 465 14.53 -15.65 22.59
N GLU A 466 14.36 -14.88 21.50
CA GLU A 466 13.12 -14.83 20.72
C GLU A 466 12.80 -16.19 20.07
N LEU A 467 13.82 -16.97 19.71
CA LEU A 467 13.65 -18.31 19.16
C LEU A 467 12.92 -19.24 20.15
N LYS A 468 13.23 -19.14 21.45
CA LYS A 468 12.59 -19.95 22.49
C LYS A 468 11.13 -19.56 22.72
N GLU A 469 10.78 -18.30 22.50
CA GLU A 469 9.40 -17.83 22.61
C GLU A 469 8.57 -18.34 21.42
N ALA A 470 9.16 -18.36 20.22
CA ALA A 470 8.52 -18.86 19.00
C ALA A 470 8.40 -20.40 18.93
N GLU A 471 9.22 -21.16 19.66
CA GLU A 471 9.04 -22.62 19.81
C GLU A 471 7.72 -23.01 20.51
N ASN A 472 7.06 -22.05 21.20
CA ASN A 472 5.84 -22.27 21.97
C ASN A 472 4.56 -21.69 21.34
N GLU A 473 4.66 -21.14 20.13
CA GLU A 473 3.53 -20.70 19.28
C GLU A 473 3.30 -21.72 18.15
#